data_AF-A0A800K633-F1
#
_entry.id   AF-A0A800K633-F1
#
_cell.length_a   1.000
_cell.length_b   1.000
_cell.length_c   1.000
_cell.angle_alpha   90.00
_cell.angle_beta   90.00
_cell.angle_gamma   90.00
#
_symmetry.space_group_name_H-M   'P 1'
#
loop_
_entity.id
_entity.type
_entity.pdbx_description
1 polymer ?
#
loop_
_entity_poly.entity_id
_entity_poly.type
_entity_poly.pdbx_seq_one_letter_code
_entity_poly.pdbx_strand_id
1 'polypeptide(L)'
;MPNEHLSAEVLQAFLEGDLLDGEGAPVERHLGSCERCSSDLEVWRSLFSELRDLPSVHPVEGFHDRVMAGVRIHRPPPLAAPIRHRIAALVPGQADRHISADRLQEMLEGRIAARQVTRIERHLSSCEDCARDAEAWRAVFVGLNALPRLDPGEHFAHQILSRLRRPAAIAARVPVPAWRKATSWARRLVPQTRQAWAVISGVAVAPSVTAGVLFYALYSHPTLTPSALASYAWWQVGDAANAVWTAFSAFALESAESSGMLSLFDGLAAAPMVVAGGVLLYTAACAFALRVLYKHVFTNHPLDGRYAQASAS
;
A
#
# COMPACT_ATOMS: atom_id res chain seq x y z
N MET A 1 -41.09 2.18 -11.92
CA MET A 1 -40.38 3.43 -12.29
C MET A 1 -40.73 3.70 -13.74
N PRO A 2 -41.32 4.86 -14.07
CA PRO A 2 -41.89 5.08 -15.39
C PRO A 2 -40.79 5.32 -16.43
N ASN A 3 -40.75 4.44 -17.45
CA ASN A 3 -40.34 4.66 -18.84
C ASN A 3 -39.38 5.83 -19.16
N GLU A 4 -38.20 5.88 -18.54
CA GLU A 4 -37.11 6.68 -19.05
C GLU A 4 -36.25 5.77 -19.94
N HIS A 5 -36.13 6.13 -21.22
CA HIS A 5 -35.31 5.39 -22.19
C HIS A 5 -33.83 5.50 -21.83
N LEU A 6 -33.03 4.50 -22.24
CA LEU A 6 -31.59 4.54 -22.07
C LEU A 6 -31.00 5.70 -22.88
N SER A 7 -29.99 6.38 -22.32
CA SER A 7 -29.28 7.43 -23.05
C SER A 7 -28.38 6.83 -24.13
N ALA A 8 -28.02 7.63 -25.13
CA ALA A 8 -27.14 7.21 -26.21
C ALA A 8 -25.76 6.77 -25.69
N GLU A 9 -25.25 7.43 -24.65
CA GLU A 9 -23.97 7.12 -24.00
C GLU A 9 -24.00 5.74 -23.34
N VAL A 10 -25.13 5.36 -22.70
CA VAL A 10 -25.29 4.05 -22.07
C VAL A 10 -25.39 2.95 -23.13
N LEU A 11 -26.10 3.18 -24.23
CA LEU A 11 -26.17 2.24 -25.36
C LEU A 11 -24.79 2.06 -26.04
N GLN A 12 -24.03 3.15 -26.20
CA GLN A 12 -22.67 3.10 -26.74
C GLN A 12 -21.74 2.33 -25.81
N ALA A 13 -21.74 2.64 -24.50
CA ALA A 13 -20.92 1.93 -23.52
C ALA A 13 -21.27 0.44 -23.44
N PHE A 14 -22.55 0.08 -23.60
CA PHE A 14 -22.99 -1.31 -23.69
C PHE A 14 -22.42 -2.01 -24.94
N LEU A 15 -22.38 -1.35 -26.09
CA LEU A 15 -21.82 -1.91 -27.33
C LEU A 15 -20.30 -2.02 -27.32
N GLU A 16 -19.62 -1.07 -26.69
CA GLU A 16 -18.15 -1.05 -26.57
C GLU A 16 -17.64 -2.00 -25.48
N GLY A 17 -18.53 -2.51 -24.63
CA GLY A 17 -18.18 -3.35 -23.48
C GLY A 17 -17.57 -2.58 -22.32
N ASP A 18 -17.78 -1.25 -22.29
CA ASP A 18 -17.17 -0.29 -21.36
C ASP A 18 -18.08 0.04 -20.16
N LEU A 19 -19.16 -0.72 -19.96
CA LEU A 19 -19.98 -0.62 -18.74
C LEU A 19 -19.23 -1.16 -17.52
N LEU A 20 -19.45 -0.52 -16.36
CA LEU A 20 -18.88 -0.99 -15.10
C LEU A 20 -19.49 -2.35 -14.71
N ASP A 21 -18.70 -3.16 -13.98
CA ASP A 21 -19.13 -4.45 -13.47
C ASP A 21 -20.44 -4.31 -12.67
N GLY A 22 -21.53 -4.90 -13.19
CA GLY A 22 -22.87 -4.87 -12.60
C GLY A 22 -23.89 -3.97 -13.29
N GLU A 23 -23.47 -3.08 -14.19
CA GLU A 23 -24.38 -2.18 -14.93
C GLU A 23 -24.97 -2.82 -16.20
N GLY A 24 -24.36 -3.89 -16.72
CA GLY A 24 -24.83 -4.58 -17.93
C GLY A 24 -26.16 -5.32 -17.78
N ALA A 25 -26.38 -6.03 -16.68
CA ALA A 25 -27.60 -6.84 -16.49
C ALA A 25 -28.91 -6.01 -16.40
N PRO A 26 -28.93 -4.84 -15.74
CA PRO A 26 -30.06 -3.92 -15.81
C PRO A 26 -30.35 -3.41 -17.24
N VAL A 27 -29.30 -3.07 -18.01
CA VAL A 27 -29.41 -2.58 -19.39
C VAL A 27 -29.98 -3.67 -20.31
N GLU A 28 -29.46 -4.90 -20.21
CA GLU A 28 -29.96 -6.05 -20.98
C GLU A 28 -31.44 -6.34 -20.68
N ARG A 29 -31.84 -6.27 -19.41
CA ARG A 29 -33.24 -6.43 -19.01
C ARG A 29 -34.15 -5.33 -19.60
N HIS A 30 -33.66 -4.09 -19.66
CA HIS A 30 -34.39 -2.99 -20.27
C HIS A 30 -34.51 -3.18 -21.79
N LEU A 31 -33.42 -3.57 -22.47
CA LEU A 31 -33.42 -3.84 -23.91
C LEU A 31 -34.37 -4.99 -24.30
N GLY A 32 -34.52 -5.99 -23.43
CA GLY A 32 -35.50 -7.07 -23.63
C GLY A 32 -36.96 -6.66 -23.42
N SER A 33 -37.24 -5.48 -22.84
CA SER A 33 -38.59 -5.00 -22.55
C SER A 33 -38.99 -3.71 -23.26
N CYS A 34 -38.03 -2.93 -23.80
CA CYS A 34 -38.28 -1.67 -24.49
C CYS A 34 -37.91 -1.76 -25.98
N GLU A 35 -38.92 -1.84 -26.85
CA GLU A 35 -38.75 -1.95 -28.32
C GLU A 35 -38.02 -0.76 -28.94
N ARG A 36 -38.21 0.45 -28.41
CA ARG A 36 -37.50 1.64 -28.90
C ARG A 36 -36.00 1.56 -28.62
N CYS A 37 -35.62 1.15 -27.42
CA CYS A 37 -34.21 1.06 -27.06
C CYS A 37 -33.52 -0.10 -27.81
N SER A 38 -34.24 -1.19 -28.11
CA SER A 38 -33.70 -2.26 -28.96
C SER A 38 -33.55 -1.81 -30.42
N SER A 39 -34.50 -1.05 -30.98
CA SER A 39 -34.36 -0.50 -32.33
C SER A 39 -33.19 0.48 -32.43
N ASP A 40 -33.03 1.36 -31.44
CA ASP A 40 -31.91 2.31 -31.39
C ASP A 40 -30.57 1.55 -31.32
N LEU A 41 -30.49 0.48 -30.52
CA LEU A 41 -29.30 -0.38 -30.43
C LEU A 41 -28.94 -1.04 -31.76
N GLU A 42 -29.93 -1.50 -32.55
CA GLU A 42 -29.66 -2.08 -33.88
C GLU A 42 -29.12 -1.05 -34.87
N VAL A 43 -29.62 0.20 -34.82
CA VAL A 43 -29.05 1.30 -35.62
C VAL A 43 -27.58 1.52 -35.27
N TRP A 44 -27.25 1.57 -33.98
CA TRP A 44 -25.86 1.67 -33.52
C TRP A 44 -25.02 0.47 -33.96
N ARG A 45 -25.53 -0.76 -33.89
CA ARG A 45 -24.83 -1.97 -34.36
C ARG A 45 -24.50 -1.90 -35.85
N SER A 46 -25.43 -1.43 -36.67
CA SER A 46 -25.21 -1.22 -38.11
C SER A 46 -24.08 -0.22 -38.35
N LEU A 47 -24.14 0.95 -37.70
CA LEU A 47 -23.11 1.99 -37.82
C LEU A 47 -21.73 1.50 -37.39
N PHE A 48 -21.63 0.78 -36.28
CA PHE A 48 -20.35 0.20 -35.83
C PHE A 48 -19.85 -0.91 -36.75
N SER A 49 -20.73 -1.61 -37.46
CA SER A 49 -20.34 -2.56 -38.51
C SER A 49 -19.75 -1.83 -39.71
N GLU A 50 -20.41 -0.79 -40.21
CA GLU A 50 -19.90 0.03 -41.31
C GLU A 50 -18.54 0.67 -40.99
N LEU A 51 -18.38 1.17 -39.76
CA LEU A 51 -17.10 1.71 -39.29
C LEU A 51 -15.99 0.65 -39.20
N ARG A 52 -16.35 -0.61 -38.91
CA ARG A 52 -15.40 -1.73 -38.86
C ARG A 52 -14.94 -2.14 -40.25
N ASP A 53 -15.80 -1.98 -41.25
CA ASP A 53 -15.51 -2.29 -42.65
C ASP A 53 -14.71 -1.19 -43.36
N LEU A 54 -14.44 -0.06 -42.69
CA LEU A 54 -13.56 0.97 -43.21
C LEU A 54 -12.13 0.43 -43.44
N PRO A 55 -11.45 0.86 -44.51
CA PRO A 55 -10.08 0.44 -44.78
C PRO A 55 -9.16 0.70 -43.59
N SER A 56 -8.43 -0.34 -43.15
CA SER A 56 -7.45 -0.21 -42.08
C SER A 56 -6.30 0.69 -42.53
N VAL A 57 -6.16 1.85 -41.88
CA VAL A 57 -5.00 2.71 -42.08
C VAL A 57 -3.82 2.09 -41.34
N HIS A 58 -2.96 1.39 -42.09
CA HIS A 58 -1.72 0.87 -41.53
C HIS A 58 -0.69 1.99 -41.40
N PRO A 59 -0.02 2.12 -40.24
CA PRO A 59 1.07 3.06 -40.12
C PRO A 59 2.20 2.69 -41.10
N VAL A 60 2.85 3.70 -41.65
CA VAL A 60 4.03 3.54 -42.49
C VAL A 60 5.11 2.69 -41.81
N GLU A 61 5.85 1.93 -42.59
CA GLU A 61 6.93 1.07 -42.11
C GLU A 61 7.92 1.86 -41.21
N GLY A 62 8.38 1.23 -40.13
CA GLY A 62 9.23 1.86 -39.11
C GLY A 62 8.54 2.85 -38.17
N PHE A 63 7.21 3.02 -38.22
CA PHE A 63 6.48 3.88 -37.28
C PHE A 63 6.68 3.46 -35.82
N HIS A 64 6.58 2.15 -35.56
CA HIS A 64 6.80 1.59 -34.23
C HIS A 64 8.19 1.96 -33.70
N ASP A 65 9.23 1.80 -34.52
CA ASP A 65 10.61 2.07 -34.10
C ASP A 65 10.87 3.55 -33.86
N ARG A 66 10.29 4.43 -34.68
CA ARG A 66 10.33 5.89 -34.45
C ARG A 66 9.65 6.30 -33.15
N VAL A 67 8.50 5.70 -32.83
CA VAL A 67 7.78 5.96 -31.57
C VAL A 67 8.60 5.45 -30.40
N MET A 68 9.06 4.20 -30.45
CA MET A 68 9.83 3.59 -29.37
C MET A 68 11.18 4.28 -29.12
N ALA A 69 11.82 4.82 -30.17
CA ALA A 69 13.01 5.66 -30.04
C ALA A 69 12.74 6.97 -29.28
N GLY A 70 11.52 7.51 -29.35
CA GLY A 70 11.10 8.72 -28.64
C GLY A 70 10.60 8.49 -27.21
N VAL A 71 10.23 7.26 -26.85
CA VAL A 71 9.64 6.95 -25.53
C VAL A 71 10.75 6.75 -24.49
N ARG A 72 11.03 7.82 -23.73
CA ARG A 72 11.87 7.74 -22.51
C ARG A 72 11.02 7.35 -21.31
N ILE A 73 10.87 6.03 -21.06
CA ILE A 73 10.24 5.53 -19.83
C ILE A 73 11.16 5.87 -18.65
N HIS A 74 10.78 6.85 -17.84
CA HIS A 74 11.45 7.10 -16.58
C HIS A 74 11.26 5.87 -15.69
N ARG A 75 12.36 5.20 -15.38
CA ARG A 75 12.35 4.03 -14.49
C ARG A 75 11.78 4.50 -13.15
N PRO A 76 10.67 3.92 -12.65
CA PRO A 76 10.19 4.27 -11.32
C PRO A 76 11.34 4.00 -10.33
N PRO A 77 11.59 4.90 -9.36
CA PRO A 77 12.66 4.72 -8.41
C PRO A 77 12.49 3.36 -7.72
N PRO A 78 13.60 2.64 -7.43
CA PRO A 78 13.52 1.34 -6.79
C PRO A 78 12.74 1.45 -5.48
N LEU A 79 11.95 0.43 -5.13
CA LEU A 79 11.10 0.38 -3.92
C LEU A 79 11.87 0.60 -2.60
N ALA A 80 13.20 0.65 -2.64
CA ALA A 80 14.06 1.03 -1.52
C ALA A 80 14.26 2.55 -1.35
N ALA A 81 13.90 3.38 -2.32
CA ALA A 81 14.03 4.84 -2.26
C ALA A 81 13.18 5.49 -1.15
N PRO A 82 11.91 5.09 -0.91
CA PRO A 82 11.11 5.64 0.19
C PRO A 82 11.70 5.27 1.57
N ILE A 83 12.31 4.10 1.67
CA ILE A 83 12.92 3.59 2.91
C ILE A 83 14.21 4.37 3.21
N ARG A 84 15.06 4.60 2.19
CA ARG A 84 16.26 5.45 2.35
C ARG A 84 15.91 6.88 2.77
N HIS A 85 14.84 7.46 2.23
CA HIS A 85 14.43 8.82 2.58
C HIS A 85 13.89 8.94 4.01
N ARG A 86 13.27 7.87 4.55
CA ARG A 86 12.82 7.79 5.95
C ARG A 86 13.95 7.48 6.93
N ILE A 87 14.93 6.66 6.53
CA ILE A 87 16.12 6.38 7.36
C ILE A 87 17.04 7.61 7.40
N ALA A 88 17.20 8.33 6.28
CA ALA A 88 17.95 9.59 6.24
C ALA A 88 17.29 10.71 7.08
N ALA A 89 15.97 10.69 7.24
CA ALA A 89 15.25 11.61 8.12
C ALA A 89 15.40 11.30 9.62
N LEU A 90 15.90 10.10 9.98
CA LEU A 90 16.13 9.66 11.36
C LEU A 90 17.59 9.85 11.82
N VAL A 91 18.49 10.27 10.93
CA VAL A 91 19.88 10.61 11.24
C VAL A 91 20.03 12.13 11.19
N PRO A 92 20.02 12.84 12.35
CA PRO A 92 20.35 14.25 12.37
C PRO A 92 21.85 14.39 12.10
N GLY A 93 22.20 15.03 10.98
CA GLY A 93 23.58 15.46 10.72
C GLY A 93 24.18 15.12 9.34
N GLN A 94 23.46 14.43 8.44
CA GLN A 94 24.02 14.06 7.13
C GLN A 94 23.21 14.56 5.91
N ALA A 95 22.13 15.31 6.14
CA ALA A 95 21.28 15.86 5.08
C ALA A 95 21.66 17.30 4.65
N ASP A 96 22.76 17.86 5.16
CA ASP A 96 23.17 19.24 4.88
C ASP A 96 24.53 19.31 4.19
N ARG A 97 24.58 18.93 2.92
CA ARG A 97 25.63 19.50 2.05
C ARG A 97 25.04 20.21 0.84
N HIS A 98 24.09 19.59 0.15
CA HIS A 98 23.50 20.17 -1.07
C HIS A 98 22.04 19.77 -1.25
N ILE A 99 21.26 20.62 -1.94
CA ILE A 99 19.88 20.33 -2.33
C ILE A 99 19.87 19.35 -3.51
N SER A 100 18.93 18.39 -3.53
CA SER A 100 18.78 17.48 -4.67
C SER A 100 18.19 18.17 -5.90
N ALA A 101 18.56 17.72 -7.10
CA ALA A 101 18.03 18.24 -8.36
C ALA A 101 16.50 18.15 -8.43
N ASP A 102 15.90 17.04 -7.97
CA ASP A 102 14.44 16.86 -7.93
C ASP A 102 13.75 17.95 -7.10
N ARG A 103 14.34 18.34 -5.96
CA ARG A 103 13.80 19.39 -5.08
C ARG A 103 13.87 20.77 -5.72
N LEU A 104 14.94 21.05 -6.48
CA LEU A 104 15.06 22.29 -7.26
C LEU A 104 14.03 22.32 -8.40
N GLN A 105 13.80 21.19 -9.06
CA GLN A 105 12.79 21.08 -10.11
C GLN A 105 11.38 21.30 -9.55
N GLU A 106 11.02 20.63 -8.45
CA GLU A 106 9.72 20.81 -7.79
C GLU A 106 9.50 22.26 -7.33
N MET A 107 10.57 22.96 -6.91
CA MET A 107 10.52 24.39 -6.60
C MET A 107 10.18 25.24 -7.82
N LEU A 108 10.89 25.04 -8.94
CA LEU A 108 10.69 25.80 -10.17
C LEU A 108 9.32 25.51 -10.83
N GLU A 109 8.80 24.30 -10.65
CA GLU A 109 7.48 23.88 -11.12
C GLU A 109 6.35 24.34 -10.17
N GLY A 110 6.68 25.00 -9.06
CA GLY A 110 5.70 25.51 -8.10
C GLY A 110 4.96 24.43 -7.29
N ARG A 111 5.53 23.23 -7.17
CA ARG A 111 4.88 22.07 -6.51
C ARG A 111 5.23 21.91 -5.03
N ILE A 112 6.08 22.76 -4.47
CA ILE A 112 6.47 22.73 -3.05
C ILE A 112 5.75 23.81 -2.24
N ALA A 113 5.57 23.56 -0.94
CA ALA A 113 4.93 24.52 -0.04
C ALA A 113 5.82 25.77 0.17
N ALA A 114 5.20 26.95 0.33
CA ALA A 114 5.91 28.23 0.48
C ALA A 114 7.00 28.23 1.56
N ARG A 115 6.76 27.55 2.71
CA ARG A 115 7.77 27.42 3.78
C ARG A 115 9.03 26.67 3.36
N GLN A 116 8.90 25.72 2.44
CA GLN A 116 10.02 24.95 1.90
C GLN A 116 10.80 25.76 0.87
N VAL A 117 10.13 26.58 0.06
CA VAL A 117 10.76 27.54 -0.86
C VAL A 117 11.71 28.45 -0.10
N THR A 118 11.24 29.11 0.97
CA THR A 118 12.09 30.03 1.76
C THR A 118 13.31 29.34 2.38
N ARG A 119 13.18 28.06 2.77
CA ARG A 119 14.33 27.28 3.28
C ARG A 119 15.35 27.00 2.16
N ILE A 120 14.86 26.64 0.98
CA ILE A 120 15.71 26.41 -0.19
C ILE A 120 16.41 27.70 -0.61
N GLU A 121 15.68 28.82 -0.73
CA GLU A 121 16.25 30.13 -1.07
C GLU A 121 17.35 30.55 -0.09
N ARG A 122 17.14 30.34 1.21
CA ARG A 122 18.16 30.61 2.23
C ARG A 122 19.41 29.76 2.02
N HIS A 123 19.26 28.49 1.64
CA HIS A 123 20.41 27.64 1.33
C HIS A 123 21.10 28.06 0.02
N LEU A 124 20.35 28.46 -1.01
CA LEU A 124 20.91 28.98 -2.27
C LEU A 124 21.70 30.28 -2.04
N SER A 125 21.31 31.10 -1.06
CA SER A 125 22.11 32.28 -0.68
C SER A 125 23.42 31.96 0.05
N SER A 126 23.57 30.73 0.59
CA SER A 126 24.77 30.33 1.34
C SER A 126 25.62 29.26 0.65
N CYS A 127 25.14 28.63 -0.42
CA CYS A 127 25.83 27.57 -1.15
C CYS A 127 25.92 27.88 -2.65
N GLU A 128 27.11 28.24 -3.11
CA GLU A 128 27.35 28.62 -4.52
C GLU A 128 27.11 27.47 -5.51
N ASP A 129 27.44 26.23 -5.14
CA ASP A 129 27.24 25.08 -6.04
C ASP A 129 25.75 24.83 -6.29
N CYS A 130 24.93 24.87 -5.23
CA CYS A 130 23.49 24.75 -5.38
C CYS A 130 22.87 25.95 -6.10
N ALA A 131 23.43 27.15 -5.94
CA ALA A 131 23.00 28.34 -6.69
C ALA A 131 23.28 28.18 -8.19
N ARG A 132 24.46 27.66 -8.56
CA ARG A 132 24.84 27.37 -9.95
C ARG A 132 23.91 26.32 -10.58
N ASP A 133 23.62 25.24 -9.85
CA ASP A 133 22.71 24.19 -10.30
C ASP A 133 21.28 24.74 -10.48
N ALA A 134 20.80 25.54 -9.53
CA ALA A 134 19.48 26.17 -9.64
C ALA A 134 19.38 27.09 -10.85
N GLU A 135 20.44 27.84 -11.17
CA GLU A 135 20.48 28.71 -12.34
C GLU A 135 20.51 27.93 -13.65
N ALA A 136 21.28 26.83 -13.71
CA ALA A 136 21.27 25.93 -14.86
C ALA A 136 19.86 25.37 -15.11
N TRP A 137 19.15 24.96 -14.06
CA TRP A 137 17.75 24.52 -14.17
C TRP A 137 16.83 25.66 -14.62
N ARG A 138 16.96 26.88 -14.08
CA ARG A 138 16.16 28.03 -14.53
C ARG A 138 16.35 28.31 -16.01
N ALA A 139 17.58 28.26 -16.53
CA ALA A 139 17.86 28.44 -17.95
C ALA A 139 17.14 27.41 -18.82
N VAL A 140 17.10 26.14 -18.40
CA VAL A 140 16.33 25.09 -19.08
C VAL A 140 14.84 25.41 -19.08
N PHE A 141 14.27 25.78 -17.94
CA PHE A 141 12.84 26.14 -17.85
C PHE A 141 12.50 27.37 -18.69
N VAL A 142 13.37 28.38 -18.74
CA VAL A 142 13.22 29.54 -19.64
C VAL A 142 13.23 29.09 -21.10
N GLY A 143 14.16 28.21 -21.50
CA GLY A 143 14.21 27.65 -22.85
C GLY A 143 12.96 26.85 -23.21
N LEU A 144 12.46 26.03 -22.30
CA LEU A 144 11.22 25.25 -22.49
C LEU A 144 9.98 26.15 -22.59
N ASN A 145 9.89 27.20 -21.76
CA ASN A 145 8.78 28.16 -21.82
C ASN A 145 8.83 29.07 -23.05
N ALA A 146 10.01 29.24 -23.66
CA ALA A 146 10.18 29.96 -24.91
C ALA A 146 9.80 29.12 -26.15
N LEU A 147 9.59 27.80 -26.00
CA LEU A 147 9.13 26.97 -27.09
C LEU A 147 7.73 27.43 -27.54
N PRO A 148 7.44 27.43 -28.86
CA PRO A 148 6.09 27.69 -29.36
C PRO A 148 5.12 26.76 -28.65
N ARG A 149 4.05 27.32 -28.07
CA ARG A 149 2.96 26.51 -27.54
C ARG A 149 2.40 25.70 -28.71
N LEU A 150 2.60 24.40 -28.65
CA LEU A 150 1.89 23.48 -29.53
C LEU A 150 0.41 23.65 -29.19
N ASP A 151 -0.34 24.19 -30.14
CA ASP A 151 -1.81 24.18 -30.11
C ASP A 151 -2.24 22.91 -30.83
N PRO A 152 -2.45 21.79 -30.11
CA PRO A 152 -2.93 20.58 -30.74
C PRO A 152 -4.32 20.88 -31.33
N GLY A 153 -4.43 20.85 -32.65
CA GLY A 153 -5.70 21.10 -33.34
C GLY A 153 -6.84 20.23 -32.78
N GLU A 154 -8.08 20.68 -32.93
CA GLU A 154 -9.27 20.15 -32.22
C GLU A 154 -9.42 18.62 -32.23
N HIS A 155 -8.84 17.95 -33.22
CA HIS A 155 -8.95 16.50 -33.42
C HIS A 155 -7.83 15.69 -32.76
N PHE A 156 -6.78 16.34 -32.23
CA PHE A 156 -5.63 15.68 -31.63
C PHE A 156 -6.00 14.88 -30.37
N ALA A 157 -6.85 15.46 -29.50
CA ALA A 157 -7.33 14.76 -28.32
C ALA A 157 -8.12 13.51 -28.70
N HIS A 158 -8.99 13.60 -29.71
CA HIS A 158 -9.76 12.47 -30.23
C HIS A 158 -8.85 11.40 -30.85
N GLN A 159 -7.81 11.79 -31.60
CA GLN A 159 -6.83 10.85 -32.19
C GLN A 159 -5.95 10.15 -31.15
N ILE A 160 -5.60 10.84 -30.06
CA ILE A 160 -4.88 10.23 -28.94
C ILE A 160 -5.79 9.25 -28.20
N LEU A 161 -7.03 9.66 -27.89
CA LEU A 161 -7.97 8.83 -27.15
C LEU A 161 -8.38 7.59 -27.94
N SER A 162 -8.55 7.69 -29.26
CA SER A 162 -8.83 6.53 -30.11
C SER A 162 -7.67 5.54 -30.17
N ARG A 163 -6.42 6.02 -30.04
CA ARG A 163 -5.21 5.19 -29.95
C ARG A 163 -4.93 4.66 -28.55
N LEU A 164 -5.42 5.33 -27.52
CA LEU A 164 -5.31 4.93 -26.10
C LEU A 164 -6.39 3.91 -25.70
N ARG A 165 -6.86 3.06 -26.62
CA ARG A 165 -7.50 1.77 -26.25
C ARG A 165 -6.51 0.99 -25.40
N ARG A 166 -6.57 1.21 -24.08
CA ARG A 166 -5.79 0.47 -23.11
C ARG A 166 -6.20 -0.99 -23.23
N PRO A 167 -5.26 -1.94 -23.35
CA PRO A 167 -5.59 -3.31 -23.07
C PRO A 167 -6.01 -3.38 -21.61
N ALA A 168 -7.31 -3.59 -21.35
CA ALA A 168 -7.85 -3.88 -20.02
C ALA A 168 -7.10 -5.04 -19.33
N ALA A 169 -6.40 -5.86 -20.12
CA ALA A 169 -5.51 -6.93 -19.66
C ALA A 169 -4.34 -6.48 -18.75
N ILE A 170 -3.88 -5.22 -18.79
CA ILE A 170 -2.79 -4.76 -17.92
C ILE A 170 -3.29 -4.44 -16.50
N ALA A 171 -4.54 -4.00 -16.35
CA ALA A 171 -5.14 -3.73 -15.04
C ALA A 171 -5.42 -5.02 -14.24
N ALA A 172 -5.66 -6.14 -14.93
CA ALA A 172 -5.95 -7.43 -14.30
C ALA A 172 -4.73 -8.10 -13.62
N ARG A 173 -3.50 -7.58 -13.81
CA ARG A 173 -2.27 -8.21 -13.30
C ARG A 173 -1.39 -7.29 -12.46
N VAL A 174 -1.93 -6.25 -11.86
CA VAL A 174 -1.23 -5.55 -10.77
C VAL A 174 -1.66 -6.23 -9.46
N PRO A 175 -0.82 -7.08 -8.84
CA PRO A 175 -1.12 -7.64 -7.53
C PRO A 175 -1.22 -6.49 -6.54
N VAL A 176 -2.45 -6.11 -6.22
CA VAL A 176 -2.71 -5.13 -5.16
C VAL A 176 -2.19 -5.75 -3.86
N PRO A 177 -1.20 -5.14 -3.20
CA PRO A 177 -0.57 -5.77 -2.06
C PRO A 177 -1.60 -5.89 -0.92
N ALA A 178 -1.63 -7.07 -0.28
CA ALA A 178 -2.69 -7.50 0.64
C ALA A 178 -2.98 -6.51 1.80
N TRP A 179 -2.03 -5.64 2.14
CA TRP A 179 -2.20 -4.60 3.16
C TRP A 179 -3.32 -3.60 2.82
N ARG A 180 -3.66 -3.35 1.54
CA ARG A 180 -4.80 -2.49 1.19
C ARG A 180 -6.15 -3.11 1.58
N LYS A 181 -6.30 -4.44 1.50
CA LYS A 181 -7.50 -5.14 2.02
C LYS A 181 -7.56 -5.10 3.54
N ALA A 182 -6.41 -5.10 4.24
CA ALA A 182 -6.38 -4.92 5.69
C ALA A 182 -6.83 -3.51 6.13
N THR A 183 -6.54 -2.47 5.34
CA THR A 183 -6.95 -1.09 5.69
C THR A 183 -8.46 -0.84 5.60
N SER A 184 -9.20 -1.55 4.74
CA SER A 184 -10.65 -1.41 4.67
C SER A 184 -11.36 -2.07 5.87
N TRP A 185 -10.82 -3.19 6.36
CA TRP A 185 -11.25 -3.82 7.61
C TRP A 185 -10.92 -2.95 8.83
N ALA A 186 -9.73 -2.36 8.87
CA ALA A 186 -9.35 -1.43 9.93
C ALA A 186 -10.28 -0.22 10.00
N ARG A 187 -10.72 0.33 8.86
CA ARG A 187 -11.68 1.45 8.82
C ARG A 187 -13.09 1.08 9.30
N ARG A 188 -13.50 -0.19 9.21
CA ARG A 188 -14.77 -0.66 9.78
C ARG A 188 -14.73 -0.77 11.32
N LEU A 189 -13.54 -0.92 11.89
CA LEU A 189 -13.32 -1.00 13.33
C LEU A 189 -13.02 0.38 13.97
N VAL A 190 -12.92 1.45 13.16
CA VAL A 190 -12.74 2.81 13.67
C VAL A 190 -14.10 3.38 14.07
N PRO A 191 -14.36 3.63 15.37
CA PRO A 191 -15.63 4.17 15.80
C PRO A 191 -15.80 5.62 15.34
N GLN A 192 -16.97 5.93 14.78
CA GLN A 192 -17.26 7.23 14.15
C GLN A 192 -17.70 8.32 15.13
N THR A 193 -18.00 7.99 16.39
CA THR A 193 -18.52 8.96 17.36
C THR A 193 -17.43 9.44 18.32
N ARG A 194 -17.42 10.76 18.61
CA ARG A 194 -16.47 11.37 19.56
C ARG A 194 -16.63 10.80 20.98
N GLN A 195 -17.82 10.33 21.34
CA GLN A 195 -18.09 9.68 22.63
C GLN A 195 -17.44 8.28 22.73
N ALA A 196 -17.39 7.51 21.63
CA ALA A 196 -16.72 6.21 21.62
C ALA A 196 -15.19 6.34 21.78
N TRP A 197 -14.58 7.38 21.19
CA TRP A 197 -13.17 7.69 21.41
C TRP A 197 -12.88 8.09 22.87
N ALA A 198 -13.79 8.81 23.53
CA ALA A 198 -13.64 9.17 24.93
C ALA A 198 -13.64 7.92 25.85
N VAL A 199 -14.56 6.97 25.63
CA VAL A 199 -14.61 5.71 26.40
C VAL A 199 -13.38 4.85 26.15
N ILE A 200 -12.95 4.69 24.90
CA ILE A 200 -11.74 3.90 24.57
C ILE A 200 -10.48 4.55 25.17
N SER A 201 -10.37 5.88 25.09
CA SER A 201 -9.24 6.59 25.71
C SER A 201 -9.25 6.50 27.23
N GLY A 202 -10.43 6.58 27.88
CA GLY A 202 -10.56 6.41 29.34
C GLY A 202 -10.18 5.01 29.82
N VAL A 203 -10.61 3.97 29.09
CA VAL A 203 -10.29 2.57 29.40
C VAL A 203 -8.82 2.23 29.12
N ALA A 204 -8.16 2.91 28.17
CA ALA A 204 -6.73 2.68 27.88
C ALA A 204 -5.77 3.46 28.80
N VAL A 205 -6.18 4.64 29.27
CA VAL A 205 -5.32 5.51 30.09
C VAL A 205 -5.25 5.03 31.55
N ALA A 206 -6.37 4.57 32.12
CA ALA A 206 -6.40 4.13 33.52
C ALA A 206 -5.43 2.96 33.83
N PRO A 207 -5.34 1.87 33.02
CA PRO A 207 -4.38 0.79 33.24
C PRO A 207 -2.94 1.26 33.05
N SER A 208 -2.69 2.16 32.09
CA SER A 208 -1.35 2.66 31.78
C SER A 208 -0.80 3.54 32.90
N VAL A 209 -1.63 4.42 33.47
CA VAL A 209 -1.27 5.25 34.62
C VAL A 209 -1.09 4.39 35.87
N THR A 210 -1.96 3.41 36.08
CA THR A 210 -1.86 2.47 37.22
C THR A 210 -0.60 1.62 37.11
N ALA A 211 -0.29 1.08 35.93
CA ALA A 211 0.93 0.33 35.65
C ALA A 211 2.19 1.21 35.78
N GLY A 212 2.13 2.47 35.32
CA GLY A 212 3.23 3.42 35.48
C GLY A 212 3.50 3.78 36.94
N VAL A 213 2.46 4.00 37.75
CA VAL A 213 2.58 4.24 39.19
C VAL A 213 3.09 3.00 39.92
N LEU A 214 2.61 1.81 39.55
CA LEU A 214 3.10 0.54 40.10
C LEU A 214 4.57 0.29 39.73
N PHE A 215 4.95 0.57 38.47
CA PHE A 215 6.32 0.46 37.98
C PHE A 215 7.26 1.45 38.68
N TYR A 216 6.81 2.69 38.88
CA TYR A 216 7.55 3.71 39.63
C TYR A 216 7.72 3.31 41.11
N ALA A 217 6.65 2.81 41.75
CA ALA A 217 6.68 2.31 43.11
C ALA A 217 7.63 1.10 43.27
N LEU A 218 7.63 0.17 42.31
CA LEU A 218 8.59 -0.94 42.26
C LEU A 218 10.04 -0.43 42.11
N TYR A 219 10.30 0.49 41.17
CA TYR A 219 11.66 0.94 40.93
C TYR A 219 12.24 1.80 42.06
N SER A 220 11.38 2.42 42.87
CA SER A 220 11.78 3.20 44.05
C SER A 220 12.19 2.35 45.26
N HIS A 221 11.94 1.03 45.25
CA HIS A 221 12.29 0.14 46.34
C HIS A 221 13.73 -0.42 46.18
N PRO A 222 14.65 -0.15 47.12
CA PRO A 222 16.08 -0.48 47.00
C PRO A 222 16.42 -1.98 47.06
N THR A 223 15.42 -2.85 47.21
CA THR A 223 15.56 -4.30 47.28
C THR A 223 15.21 -5.03 45.97
N LEU A 224 14.72 -4.32 44.95
CA LEU A 224 14.33 -4.91 43.67
C LEU A 224 15.51 -4.92 42.69
N THR A 225 16.27 -5.99 42.75
CA THR A 225 17.34 -6.28 41.78
C THR A 225 16.73 -6.68 40.42
N PRO A 226 17.39 -6.37 39.27
CA PRO A 226 16.92 -6.76 37.93
C PRO A 226 16.64 -8.26 37.78
N SER A 227 17.31 -9.10 38.56
CA SER A 227 17.12 -10.54 38.62
C SER A 227 15.77 -10.93 39.23
N ALA A 228 15.27 -10.20 40.23
CA ALA A 228 13.96 -10.44 40.84
C ALA A 228 12.81 -10.07 39.90
N LEU A 229 13.00 -9.05 39.06
CA LEU A 229 12.02 -8.68 38.02
C LEU A 229 11.99 -9.70 36.88
N ALA A 230 13.15 -10.24 36.49
CA ALA A 230 13.23 -11.28 35.48
C ALA A 230 12.56 -12.59 35.94
N SER A 231 12.75 -12.99 37.20
CA SER A 231 12.09 -14.17 37.76
C SER A 231 10.58 -13.99 37.91
N TYR A 232 10.12 -12.80 38.30
CA TYR A 232 8.69 -12.49 38.35
C TYR A 232 8.05 -12.45 36.95
N ALA A 233 8.70 -11.81 35.97
CA ALA A 233 8.23 -11.79 34.59
C ALA A 233 8.17 -13.19 33.98
N TRP A 234 9.16 -14.04 34.28
CA TRP A 234 9.18 -15.43 33.86
C TRP A 234 8.03 -16.23 34.49
N TRP A 235 7.76 -16.02 35.78
CA TRP A 235 6.63 -16.66 36.47
C TRP A 235 5.29 -16.23 35.85
N GLN A 236 5.13 -14.96 35.51
CA GLN A 236 3.90 -14.46 34.90
C GLN A 236 3.66 -14.94 33.47
N VAL A 237 4.74 -15.17 32.71
CA VAL A 237 4.67 -15.87 31.43
C VAL A 237 4.27 -17.33 31.63
N GLY A 238 4.77 -17.98 32.68
CA GLY A 238 4.39 -19.35 33.06
C GLY A 238 2.91 -19.47 33.41
N ASP A 239 2.37 -18.54 34.21
CA ASP A 239 0.95 -18.52 34.59
C ASP A 239 0.04 -18.24 33.40
N ALA A 240 0.43 -17.32 32.50
CA ALA A 240 -0.31 -17.07 31.27
C ALA A 240 -0.29 -18.29 30.34
N ALA A 241 0.87 -18.95 30.19
CA ALA A 241 0.98 -20.17 29.39
C ALA A 241 0.13 -21.31 29.98
N ASN A 242 0.12 -21.46 31.30
CA ASN A 242 -0.74 -22.44 31.98
C ASN A 242 -2.22 -22.11 31.82
N ALA A 243 -2.63 -20.84 31.92
CA ALA A 243 -4.02 -20.43 31.72
C ALA A 243 -4.50 -20.67 30.27
N VAL A 244 -3.62 -20.43 29.29
CA VAL A 244 -3.89 -20.74 27.89
C VAL A 244 -3.98 -22.25 27.68
N TRP A 245 -3.08 -23.02 28.30
CA TRP A 245 -3.09 -24.47 28.22
C TRP A 245 -4.33 -25.08 28.87
N THR A 246 -4.75 -24.58 30.03
CA THR A 246 -5.97 -25.05 30.70
C THR A 246 -7.20 -24.69 29.89
N ALA A 247 -7.30 -23.46 29.35
CA ALA A 247 -8.39 -23.07 28.46
C ALA A 247 -8.45 -23.91 27.18
N PHE A 248 -7.28 -24.19 26.58
CA PHE A 248 -7.17 -25.05 25.41
C PHE A 248 -7.57 -26.51 25.72
N SER A 249 -7.14 -27.03 26.87
CA SER A 249 -7.49 -28.39 27.30
C SER A 249 -8.97 -28.54 27.64
N ALA A 250 -9.57 -27.52 28.28
CA ALA A 250 -11.00 -27.47 28.56
C ALA A 250 -11.79 -27.41 27.25
N PHE A 251 -11.38 -26.55 26.31
CA PHE A 251 -11.96 -26.50 24.97
C PHE A 251 -11.83 -27.82 24.21
N ALA A 252 -10.68 -28.50 24.32
CA ALA A 252 -10.45 -29.80 23.68
C ALA A 252 -11.35 -30.89 24.28
N LEU A 253 -11.48 -30.96 25.60
CA LEU A 253 -12.34 -31.90 26.31
C LEU A 253 -13.83 -31.64 26.02
N GLU A 254 -14.24 -30.37 26.04
CA GLU A 254 -15.60 -29.94 25.74
C GLU A 254 -15.94 -30.14 24.25
N SER A 255 -14.94 -30.03 23.35
CA SER A 255 -15.09 -30.40 21.94
C SER A 255 -15.18 -31.91 21.72
N ALA A 256 -14.47 -32.72 22.50
CA ALA A 256 -14.51 -34.18 22.39
C ALA A 256 -15.82 -34.76 22.92
N GLU A 257 -16.41 -34.15 23.94
CA GLU A 257 -17.71 -34.53 24.50
C GLU A 257 -18.88 -34.05 23.62
N SER A 258 -18.78 -32.87 23.01
CA SER A 258 -19.88 -32.29 22.22
C SER A 258 -19.85 -32.62 20.73
N SER A 259 -18.70 -33.00 20.18
CA SER A 259 -18.50 -33.14 18.74
C SER A 259 -17.62 -34.35 18.46
N GLY A 260 -18.24 -35.46 18.00
CA GLY A 260 -17.51 -36.64 17.54
C GLY A 260 -16.35 -36.25 16.64
N MET A 261 -15.17 -36.83 16.93
CA MET A 261 -13.83 -36.53 16.41
C MET A 261 -13.70 -36.40 14.87
N LEU A 262 -14.75 -36.74 14.13
CA LEU A 262 -14.86 -36.64 12.68
C LEU A 262 -15.32 -35.24 12.18
N SER A 263 -15.97 -34.41 13.01
CA SER A 263 -16.50 -33.09 12.59
C SER A 263 -15.47 -31.94 12.62
N LEU A 264 -14.38 -32.09 13.40
CA LEU A 264 -13.28 -31.13 13.40
C LEU A 264 -12.54 -31.10 12.06
N PHE A 265 -12.41 -32.24 11.39
CA PHE A 265 -11.78 -32.33 10.07
C PHE A 265 -12.65 -31.75 8.96
N ASP A 266 -13.98 -31.91 9.03
CA ASP A 266 -14.91 -31.26 8.08
C ASP A 266 -14.99 -29.74 8.29
N GLY A 267 -14.91 -29.26 9.53
CA GLY A 267 -14.83 -27.83 9.84
C GLY A 267 -13.51 -27.18 9.37
N LEU A 268 -12.39 -27.89 9.50
CA LEU A 268 -11.11 -27.45 8.93
C LEU A 268 -11.09 -27.50 7.41
N ALA A 269 -11.73 -28.51 6.79
CA ALA A 269 -11.85 -28.64 5.34
C ALA A 269 -12.77 -27.56 4.73
N ALA A 270 -13.77 -27.09 5.48
CA ALA A 270 -14.69 -26.03 5.04
C ALA A 270 -14.09 -24.60 5.12
N ALA A 271 -12.98 -24.41 5.84
CA ALA A 271 -12.35 -23.10 6.04
C ALA A 271 -10.83 -23.08 5.77
N PRO A 272 -10.37 -23.48 4.56
CA PRO A 272 -8.94 -23.61 4.24
C PRO A 272 -8.16 -22.30 4.41
N MET A 273 -8.82 -21.15 4.24
CA MET A 273 -8.20 -19.83 4.40
C MET A 273 -7.88 -19.48 5.86
N VAL A 274 -8.65 -19.96 6.82
CA VAL A 274 -8.41 -19.72 8.26
C VAL A 274 -7.25 -20.58 8.74
N VAL A 275 -7.19 -21.83 8.29
CA VAL A 275 -6.07 -22.74 8.57
C VAL A 275 -4.78 -22.22 7.95
N ALA A 276 -4.81 -21.83 6.68
CA ALA A 276 -3.67 -21.22 6.01
C ALA A 276 -3.22 -19.93 6.72
N GLY A 277 -4.17 -19.09 7.16
CA GLY A 277 -3.89 -17.88 7.93
C GLY A 277 -3.24 -18.17 9.28
N GLY A 278 -3.74 -19.17 10.01
CA GLY A 278 -3.18 -19.62 11.29
C GLY A 278 -1.76 -20.17 11.15
N VAL A 279 -1.51 -21.02 10.14
CA VAL A 279 -0.18 -21.56 9.85
C VAL A 279 0.79 -20.46 9.42
N LEU A 280 0.34 -19.47 8.63
CA LEU A 280 1.17 -18.33 8.25
C LEU A 280 1.49 -17.43 9.45
N LEU A 281 0.53 -17.18 10.34
CA LEU A 281 0.76 -16.43 11.57
C LEU A 281 1.73 -17.15 12.50
N TYR A 282 1.56 -18.46 12.68
CA TYR A 282 2.43 -19.29 13.50
C TYR A 282 3.86 -19.33 12.95
N THR A 283 4.03 -19.55 11.65
CA THR A 283 5.36 -19.54 11.00
C THR A 283 6.02 -18.17 11.04
N ALA A 284 5.26 -17.08 10.86
CA ALA A 284 5.78 -15.72 11.01
C ALA A 284 6.20 -15.42 12.46
N ALA A 285 5.44 -15.89 13.45
CA ALA A 285 5.78 -15.76 14.86
C ALA A 285 7.05 -16.56 15.22
N CYS A 286 7.18 -17.80 14.73
CA CYS A 286 8.39 -18.61 14.90
C CYS A 286 9.60 -17.96 14.24
N ALA A 287 9.48 -17.45 13.02
CA ALA A 287 10.56 -16.76 12.31
C ALA A 287 10.98 -15.46 13.04
N PHE A 288 10.01 -14.72 13.58
CA PHE A 288 10.28 -13.53 14.39
C PHE A 288 11.01 -13.88 15.69
N ALA A 289 10.54 -14.91 16.40
CA ALA A 289 11.19 -15.42 17.62
C ALA A 289 12.63 -15.88 17.34
N LEU A 290 12.85 -16.64 16.25
CA LEU A 290 14.19 -17.06 15.82
C LEU A 290 15.10 -15.87 15.49
N ARG A 291 14.56 -14.84 14.83
CA ARG A 291 15.32 -13.62 14.51
C ARG A 291 15.71 -12.85 15.77
N VAL A 292 14.81 -12.74 16.75
CA VAL A 292 15.10 -12.09 18.03
C VAL A 292 16.15 -12.89 18.80
N LEU A 293 16.01 -14.22 18.85
CA LEU A 293 16.98 -15.13 19.46
C LEU A 293 18.36 -15.00 18.80
N TYR A 294 18.42 -15.05 17.47
CA TYR A 294 19.66 -14.89 16.72
C TYR A 294 20.34 -13.55 17.01
N LYS A 295 19.57 -12.46 17.02
CA LYS A 295 20.09 -11.12 17.27
C LYS A 295 20.59 -10.95 18.72
N HIS A 296 19.90 -11.52 19.69
CA HIS A 296 20.26 -11.32 21.10
C HIS A 296 21.29 -12.31 21.63
N VAL A 297 21.31 -13.54 21.12
CA VAL A 297 22.20 -14.60 21.58
C VAL A 297 23.48 -14.68 20.75
N PHE A 298 23.39 -14.58 19.41
CA PHE A 298 24.54 -14.83 18.54
C PHE A 298 25.27 -13.58 18.07
N THR A 299 24.58 -12.46 17.84
CA THR A 299 25.26 -11.22 17.39
C THR A 299 25.77 -10.34 18.53
N ASN A 300 25.20 -10.46 19.73
CA ASN A 300 25.55 -9.61 20.88
C ASN A 300 26.44 -10.29 21.92
N HIS A 301 26.76 -11.57 21.74
CA HIS A 301 27.87 -12.24 22.42
C HIS A 301 28.84 -12.68 21.33
N PRO A 302 29.88 -11.89 21.00
CA PRO A 302 31.06 -12.51 20.43
C PRO A 302 31.44 -13.63 21.38
N LEU A 303 31.50 -14.87 20.87
CA LEU A 303 31.98 -16.02 21.61
C LEU A 303 33.32 -15.64 22.23
N ASP A 304 33.33 -15.30 23.52
CA ASP A 304 34.55 -15.02 24.26
C ASP A 304 35.39 -16.29 24.18
N GLY A 305 36.47 -16.21 23.40
CA GLY A 305 37.45 -17.28 23.18
C GLY A 305 38.27 -17.60 24.42
N ARG A 306 37.62 -17.82 25.57
CA ARG A 306 38.24 -18.08 26.88
C ARG A 306 37.90 -19.46 27.46
N TYR A 307 37.76 -20.47 26.60
CA TYR A 307 37.69 -21.88 27.06
C TYR A 307 38.81 -22.77 26.51
N ALA A 308 39.91 -22.21 26.02
CA ALA A 308 41.02 -23.01 25.50
C ALA A 308 42.40 -22.59 26.03
N GLN A 309 42.54 -22.34 27.34
CA GLN A 309 43.86 -22.31 28.01
C GLN A 309 43.73 -22.74 29.48
N ALA A 310 43.50 -24.02 29.75
CA ALA A 310 43.72 -24.61 31.08
C ALA A 310 43.86 -26.13 31.01
N SER A 311 44.98 -26.62 30.47
CA SER A 311 45.60 -27.92 30.84
C SER A 311 46.87 -28.18 30.01
N ALA A 312 47.94 -27.49 30.35
CA ALA A 312 49.31 -27.92 30.03
C ALA A 312 50.26 -27.38 31.11
N SER A 313 50.26 -28.08 32.24
CA SER A 313 51.33 -28.10 33.23
C SER A 313 51.28 -29.45 33.93
#